data_AF-A0A8E0RX78-F1
#
_entry.id   AF-A0A8E0RX78-F1
#
_cell.length_a   1.000
_cell.length_b   1.000
_cell.length_c   1.000
_cell.angle_alpha   90.00
_cell.angle_beta   90.00
_cell.angle_gamma   90.00
#
_symmetry.space_group_name_H-M   'P 1'
#
loop_
_entity.id
_entity.type
_entity.pdbx_description
1 polymer ?
#
loop_
_entity_poly.entity_id
_entity_poly.type
_entity_poly.pdbx_seq_one_letter_code
_entity_poly.pdbx_strand_id
1 'polypeptide(L)'
;MASNYSQPVNLGNPQEFTVLDLAYLIKNFTGSTSPIVFHPAPVDDPQRRRPIIQVAKEQLNWEPMIDLKEGLEKTLAYFRGYVDAIVT
;
A
#
# COMPACT_ATOMS: atom_id res chain seq x y z
N MET A 1 -9.23 24.45 14.94
CA MET A 1 -9.42 23.81 13.63
C MET A 1 -8.97 24.80 12.57
N ALA A 2 -7.98 24.47 11.74
CA ALA A 2 -7.32 25.40 10.81
C ALA A 2 -7.59 25.08 9.32
N SER A 3 -8.60 24.24 9.03
CA SER A 3 -9.01 23.90 7.67
C SER A 3 -10.29 24.64 7.30
N ASN A 4 -10.30 25.26 6.12
CA ASN A 4 -11.51 25.85 5.51
C ASN A 4 -12.40 24.80 4.83
N TYR A 5 -11.97 23.54 4.78
CA TYR A 5 -12.73 22.40 4.24
C TYR A 5 -13.19 21.47 5.38
N SER A 6 -14.50 21.20 5.44
CA SER A 6 -15.15 20.46 6.53
C SER A 6 -15.89 19.19 6.09
N GLN A 7 -15.84 18.85 4.80
CA GLN A 7 -16.45 17.63 4.27
C GLN A 7 -15.44 16.47 4.25
N PRO A 8 -15.89 15.21 4.09
CA PRO A 8 -14.98 14.07 3.97
C PRO A 8 -14.00 14.22 2.81
N VAL A 9 -12.75 13.79 3.02
CA VAL A 9 -11.70 13.78 1.99
C VAL A 9 -11.08 12.39 1.92
N ASN A 10 -11.08 11.78 0.73
CA ASN A 10 -10.36 10.55 0.50
C ASN A 10 -8.86 10.84 0.42
N LEU A 11 -8.08 10.15 1.25
CA LEU A 11 -6.62 10.12 1.17
C LEU A 11 -6.17 8.71 0.83
N GLY A 12 -5.48 8.56 -0.29
CA GLY A 12 -4.94 7.27 -0.72
C GLY A 12 -4.23 7.38 -2.06
N ASN A 13 -3.65 6.26 -2.49
CA ASN A 13 -3.03 6.18 -3.80
C ASN A 13 -4.04 5.66 -4.84
N PRO A 14 -4.36 6.42 -5.91
CA PRO A 14 -5.31 5.99 -6.94
C PRO A 14 -4.74 4.94 -7.90
N GLN A 15 -3.46 4.59 -7.78
CA GLN A 15 -2.85 3.48 -8.51
C GLN A 15 -3.32 2.15 -7.93
N GLU A 16 -4.01 1.37 -8.75
CA GLU A 16 -4.60 0.09 -8.38
C GLU A 16 -3.67 -1.07 -8.77
N PHE A 17 -3.65 -2.12 -7.95
CA PHE A 17 -2.88 -3.34 -8.16
C PHE A 17 -3.72 -4.55 -7.75
N THR A 18 -3.48 -5.71 -8.35
CA THR A 18 -4.07 -6.95 -7.84
C THR A 18 -3.27 -7.49 -6.66
N VAL A 19 -3.91 -8.28 -5.78
CA VAL A 19 -3.22 -9.00 -4.70
C VAL A 19 -2.15 -9.94 -5.25
N LEU A 20 -2.39 -10.54 -6.42
CA LEU A 20 -1.45 -11.44 -7.07
C LEU A 20 -0.20 -10.71 -7.56
N ASP A 21 -0.36 -9.54 -8.19
CA ASP A 21 0.79 -8.73 -8.64
C ASP A 21 1.64 -8.27 -7.45
N LEU A 22 0.98 -7.86 -6.35
CA LEU A 22 1.67 -7.48 -5.12
C LEU A 22 2.45 -8.66 -4.51
N ALA A 23 1.87 -9.86 -4.50
CA ALA A 23 2.54 -11.07 -4.01
C ALA A 23 3.79 -11.41 -4.83
N TYR A 24 3.71 -11.36 -6.15
CA TYR A 24 4.88 -11.54 -7.03
C TYR A 24 5.94 -10.45 -6.82
N LEU A 25 5.52 -9.20 -6.70
CA LEU A 25 6.42 -8.07 -6.46
C LEU A 25 7.21 -8.27 -5.16
N ILE A 26 6.52 -8.59 -4.06
CA ILE A 26 7.15 -8.85 -2.76
C ILE A 26 8.12 -10.04 -2.84
N LYS A 27 7.72 -11.14 -3.48
CA LYS A 27 8.58 -12.32 -3.66
C LYS A 27 9.88 -11.95 -4.40
N ASN A 28 9.78 -11.17 -5.47
CA ASN A 28 10.94 -10.72 -6.24
C ASN A 28 11.83 -9.76 -5.42
N PHE A 29 11.25 -8.80 -4.70
CA PHE A 29 11.99 -7.82 -3.89
C PHE A 29 12.75 -8.46 -2.73
N THR A 30 12.17 -9.50 -2.14
CA THR A 30 12.75 -10.21 -1.00
C THR A 30 13.72 -11.32 -1.42
N GLY A 31 13.66 -11.78 -2.67
CA GLY A 31 14.34 -13.01 -3.11
C GLY A 31 13.77 -14.27 -2.47
N SER A 32 12.53 -14.22 -1.96
CA SER A 32 11.94 -15.31 -1.20
C SER A 32 11.59 -16.53 -2.05
N THR A 33 11.80 -17.72 -1.52
CA THR A 33 11.38 -19.00 -2.12
C THR A 33 9.97 -19.42 -1.72
N SER A 34 9.27 -18.69 -0.85
CA SER A 34 7.91 -19.02 -0.39
C SER A 34 6.93 -19.23 -1.56
N PRO A 35 6.09 -20.28 -1.53
CA PRO A 35 5.10 -20.50 -2.57
C PRO A 35 3.98 -19.45 -2.51
N ILE A 36 3.40 -19.12 -3.66
CA ILE A 36 2.13 -18.39 -3.74
C ILE A 36 1.02 -19.44 -3.77
N VAL A 37 0.12 -19.41 -2.79
CA VAL A 37 -0.98 -20.35 -2.64
C VAL A 37 -2.30 -19.60 -2.70
N PHE A 38 -3.26 -20.16 -3.44
CA PHE A 38 -4.58 -19.57 -3.62
C PHE A 38 -5.57 -20.12 -2.60
N HIS A 39 -6.34 -19.23 -2.00
CA HIS A 39 -7.41 -19.56 -1.06
C HIS A 39 -8.73 -18.94 -1.54
N PRO A 40 -9.89 -19.48 -1.12
CA PRO A 40 -11.18 -18.85 -1.37
C PRO A 40 -11.19 -17.42 -0.82
N ALA A 41 -11.82 -16.50 -1.57
CA ALA A 41 -11.99 -15.13 -1.11
C ALA A 41 -12.95 -15.08 0.11
N PRO A 42 -12.72 -14.17 1.07
CA PRO A 42 -13.73 -13.89 2.10
C PRO A 42 -15.02 -13.40 1.46
N VAL A 43 -16.17 -13.79 2.03
CA VAL A 43 -17.50 -13.48 1.47
C VAL A 43 -17.73 -11.98 1.31
N ASP A 44 -17.23 -11.18 2.25
CA ASP A 44 -17.47 -9.74 2.32
C ASP A 44 -16.28 -8.89 1.83
N ASP A 45 -15.29 -9.47 1.14
CA ASP A 45 -14.12 -8.69 0.69
C ASP A 45 -14.44 -7.87 -0.58
N PRO A 46 -14.28 -6.53 -0.55
CA PRO A 46 -14.42 -5.72 -1.75
C PRO A 46 -13.42 -6.14 -2.83
N GLN A 47 -13.94 -6.49 -4.01
CA GLN A 47 -13.12 -6.96 -5.14
C GLN A 47 -12.20 -5.88 -5.74
N ARG A 48 -12.51 -4.61 -5.54
CA ARG A 48 -11.74 -3.46 -6.07
C ARG A 48 -11.71 -2.32 -5.06
N ARG A 49 -10.57 -1.63 -4.99
CA ARG A 49 -10.37 -0.49 -4.10
C ARG A 49 -9.48 0.54 -4.80
N ARG A 50 -10.09 1.63 -5.25
CA ARG A 50 -9.40 2.73 -5.92
C ARG A 50 -9.98 4.07 -5.46
N PRO A 51 -9.29 4.83 -4.61
CA PRO A 51 -9.81 6.09 -4.09
C PRO A 51 -9.85 7.18 -5.17
N ILE A 52 -10.94 7.95 -5.21
CA ILE A 52 -11.01 9.19 -5.97
C ILE A 52 -10.50 10.32 -5.07
N ILE A 53 -9.37 10.92 -5.43
CA ILE A 53 -8.64 11.89 -4.59
C ILE A 53 -8.71 13.34 -5.11
N GLN A 54 -9.65 13.66 -6.00
CA GLN A 54 -9.79 15.00 -6.59
C GLN A 54 -9.92 16.09 -5.51
N VAL A 55 -10.75 15.84 -4.49
CA VAL A 55 -10.93 16.76 -3.35
C VAL A 55 -9.61 17.01 -2.62
N ALA A 56 -8.80 15.98 -2.38
CA ALA A 56 -7.53 16.13 -1.69
C ALA A 56 -6.54 16.99 -2.50
N LYS A 57 -6.51 16.81 -3.82
CA LYS A 57 -5.69 17.61 -4.73
C LYS A 57 -6.13 19.08 -4.75
N GLU A 58 -7.43 19.33 -4.90
CA GLU A 58 -7.95 20.68 -5.09
C GLU A 58 -8.05 21.49 -3.80
N GLN A 59 -8.48 20.86 -2.70
CA GLN A 59 -8.80 21.56 -1.46
C GLN A 59 -7.64 21.54 -0.45
N LEU A 60 -6.80 20.52 -0.51
CA LEU A 60 -5.66 20.35 0.41
C LEU A 60 -4.30 20.49 -0.27
N ASN A 61 -4.26 20.65 -1.61
CA ASN A 61 -3.03 20.60 -2.39
C ASN A 61 -2.19 19.34 -2.06
N TRP A 62 -2.87 18.22 -1.87
CA TRP A 62 -2.27 16.95 -1.44
C TRP A 62 -2.42 15.87 -2.50
N GLU A 63 -1.34 15.12 -2.71
CA GLU A 63 -1.34 13.87 -3.47
C GLU A 63 -0.24 12.91 -2.97
N PRO A 64 -0.37 11.59 -3.18
CA PRO A 64 0.69 10.65 -2.83
C PRO A 64 1.96 10.92 -3.65
N MET A 65 3.10 11.06 -2.96
CA MET A 65 4.41 11.27 -3.61
C MET A 65 5.27 10.00 -3.66
N ILE A 66 4.94 9.00 -2.85
CA ILE A 66 5.67 7.75 -2.73
C ILE A 66 4.91 6.68 -3.51
N ASP A 67 5.56 6.07 -4.50
CA ASP A 67 4.99 4.97 -5.24
C ASP A 67 5.10 3.64 -4.48
N LEU A 68 4.48 2.58 -5.03
CA LEU A 68 4.48 1.27 -4.38
C LEU A 68 5.90 0.71 -4.21
N LYS A 69 6.78 0.90 -5.20
CA LYS A 69 8.13 0.34 -5.18
C LYS A 69 8.97 1.01 -4.10
N GLU A 70 8.98 2.34 -4.06
CA GLU A 70 9.72 3.09 -3.04
C GLU A 70 9.19 2.78 -1.64
N GLY A 71 7.86 2.68 -1.48
CA GLY A 71 7.24 2.28 -0.21
C GLY A 71 7.67 0.87 0.23
N LEU A 72 7.74 -0.09 -0.70
CA LEU A 72 8.18 -1.46 -0.43
C LEU A 72 9.67 -1.54 -0.06
N GLU A 73 10.53 -0.75 -0.69
CA GLU A 73 11.96 -0.68 -0.35
C GLU A 73 12.16 -0.24 1.12
N LYS A 74 11.44 0.80 1.54
CA LYS A 74 11.46 1.27 2.94
C LYS A 74 10.91 0.23 3.91
N THR A 75 9.82 -0.43 3.53
CA THR A 75 9.19 -1.50 4.32
C THR A 75 10.15 -2.68 4.50
N LEU A 76 10.85 -3.09 3.44
CA LEU A 76 11.83 -4.17 3.49
C LEU A 76 13.02 -3.82 4.38
N ALA A 77 13.54 -2.59 4.28
CA ALA A 77 14.63 -2.12 5.13
C ALA A 77 14.24 -2.17 6.62
N TYR A 78 13.02 -1.73 6.96
CA TYR A 78 12.50 -1.81 8.33
C TYR A 78 12.45 -3.26 8.84
N PHE A 79 11.84 -4.18 8.10
CA PHE A 79 11.70 -5.56 8.56
C PHE A 79 13.02 -6.32 8.64
N ARG A 80 13.98 -6.04 7.76
CA ARG A 80 15.34 -6.61 7.89
C ARG A 80 15.98 -6.20 9.21
N GLY A 81 15.98 -4.90 9.52
CA GLY A 81 16.51 -4.41 10.80
C GLY A 81 15.79 -4.98 12.02
N TYR A 82 14.47 -5.17 11.93
CA TYR A 82 13.69 -5.79 13.02
C TYR A 82 14.04 -7.27 13.23
N VAL A 83 14.19 -8.04 12.14
CA VAL A 83 14.57 -9.45 12.23
C VAL A 83 16.00 -9.61 12.75
N ASP A 84 16.94 -8.81 12.24
CA ASP A 84 18.34 -8.84 12.67
C ASP A 84 18.46 -8.56 14.19
N ALA A 85 17.64 -7.65 14.71
CA ALA A 85 17.59 -7.32 16.14
C ALA A 85 16.99 -8.42 17.03
N ILE A 86 16.19 -9.35 16.48
CA ILE A 86 15.58 -10.46 17.22
C ILE A 86 16.45 -11.72 17.16
N VAL A 87 17.25 -11.88 16.10
CA VAL A 87 18.10 -13.05 15.88
C VAL A 87 19.49 -12.90 16.52
N THR A 88 19.82 -11.70 17.02
CA THR A 88 21.03 -11.39 17.81
C THR A 88 20.74 -11.44 19.30
#